data_AF-A0A958P483-F1
#
_entry.id   AF-A0A958P483-F1
#
_cell.length_a   1.000
_cell.length_b   1.000
_cell.length_c   1.000
_cell.angle_alpha   90.00
_cell.angle_beta   90.00
_cell.angle_gamma   90.00
#
_symmetry.space_group_name_H-M   'P 1'
#
loop_
_entity.id
_entity.type
_entity.pdbx_description
1 polymer ?
#
loop_
_entity_poly.entity_id
_entity_poly.type
_entity_poly.pdbx_seq_one_letter_code
_entity_poly.pdbx_strand_id
1 'polypeptide(L)'
;MIKIKSTYLLTTSVILFTLFLVVTAWFNRFSADDFYFIGELKTKSFSELYQQLYYKWHGRWTSNFVQLLSFRFIKSLFVLNLISFAILFLSFWSFLKTILVQFKTELSKSMQLIFSGVFMMIFFFCCVEPSSTWFWHTSSVVYLWSIAALLFAFSIFFKENISILNYLLLAISCIY
;
A
#
# COMPACT_ATOMS: atom_id res chain seq x y z
N MET A 1 -5.61 -3.55 35.49
CA MET A 1 -5.95 -2.19 35.02
C MET A 1 -5.00 -1.65 33.94
N ILE A 2 -3.68 -1.93 33.98
CA ILE A 2 -2.69 -1.43 33.01
C ILE A 2 -2.90 -1.98 31.57
N LYS A 3 -3.15 -3.29 31.41
CA LYS A 3 -3.44 -3.94 30.10
C LYS A 3 -4.63 -3.33 29.34
N ILE A 4 -5.64 -2.87 30.08
CA ILE A 4 -6.87 -2.30 29.48
C ILE A 4 -6.54 -0.91 28.90
N LYS A 5 -5.82 -0.08 29.66
CA LYS A 5 -5.40 1.27 29.22
C LYS A 5 -4.46 1.23 28.01
N SER A 6 -3.52 0.28 27.96
CA SER A 6 -2.58 0.16 26.82
C SER A 6 -3.29 -0.21 25.53
N THR A 7 -4.29 -1.10 25.59
CA THR A 7 -5.04 -1.53 24.40
C THR A 7 -5.85 -0.38 23.83
N TYR A 8 -6.52 0.41 24.67
CA TYR A 8 -7.25 1.60 24.21
C TYR A 8 -6.32 2.62 23.55
N LEU A 9 -5.13 2.85 24.13
CA LEU A 9 -4.16 3.77 23.54
C LEU A 9 -3.74 3.31 22.14
N LEU A 10 -3.37 2.04 21.97
CA LEU A 10 -2.98 1.50 20.67
C LEU A 10 -4.12 1.57 19.65
N THR A 11 -5.35 1.22 20.05
CA THR A 11 -6.54 1.35 19.19
C THR A 11 -6.74 2.79 18.74
N THR A 12 -6.69 3.74 19.67
CA THR A 12 -6.82 5.17 19.36
C THR A 12 -5.71 5.63 18.40
N SER A 13 -4.47 5.20 18.59
CA SER A 13 -3.36 5.50 17.67
C SER A 13 -3.63 4.98 16.26
N VAL A 14 -4.12 3.75 16.12
CA VAL A 14 -4.46 3.17 14.80
C VAL A 14 -5.63 3.91 14.14
N ILE A 15 -6.65 4.29 14.91
CA ILE A 15 -7.78 5.08 14.39
C ILE A 15 -7.29 6.44 13.90
N LEU A 16 -6.51 7.17 14.71
CA LEU A 16 -5.96 8.47 14.32
C LEU A 16 -5.04 8.36 13.11
N PHE A 17 -4.20 7.33 13.04
CA PHE A 17 -3.37 7.07 11.87
C PHE A 17 -4.21 6.76 10.62
N THR A 18 -5.27 5.98 10.76
CA THR A 18 -6.19 5.69 9.64
C THR A 18 -6.88 6.96 9.15
N LEU A 19 -7.36 7.80 10.06
CA LEU A 19 -7.94 9.12 9.72
C LEU A 19 -6.91 10.00 9.00
N PHE A 20 -5.68 10.03 9.49
CA PHE A 20 -4.58 10.72 8.83
C PHE A 20 -4.39 10.21 7.40
N LEU A 21 -4.30 8.89 7.17
CA LEU A 21 -4.18 8.31 5.81
C LEU A 21 -5.36 8.67 4.90
N VAL A 22 -6.59 8.70 5.42
CA VAL A 22 -7.78 9.06 4.64
C VAL A 22 -7.78 10.54 4.26
N VAL A 23 -7.50 11.43 5.22
CA VAL A 23 -7.44 12.88 4.98
C VAL A 23 -6.35 13.20 3.98
N THR A 24 -5.18 12.59 4.12
CA THR A 24 -4.06 12.80 3.21
C THR A 24 -4.35 12.26 1.82
N ALA A 25 -4.97 11.08 1.70
CA ALA A 25 -5.42 10.53 0.43
C ALA A 25 -6.41 11.47 -0.26
N TRP A 26 -7.33 12.07 0.49
CA TRP A 26 -8.36 12.97 -0.03
C TRP A 26 -7.76 14.25 -0.63
N PHE A 27 -6.77 14.82 0.05
CA PHE A 27 -6.08 16.02 -0.41
C PHE A 27 -4.94 15.75 -1.40
N ASN A 28 -4.70 14.49 -1.77
CA ASN A 28 -3.71 14.16 -2.79
C ASN A 28 -4.14 14.67 -4.17
N ARG A 29 -3.17 15.18 -4.95
CA ARG A 29 -3.42 15.79 -6.26
C ARG A 29 -2.42 15.28 -7.28
N PHE A 30 -2.88 15.22 -8.51
CA PHE A 30 -2.02 14.96 -9.66
C PHE A 30 -0.93 16.05 -9.75
N SER A 31 0.28 15.62 -10.07
CA SER A 31 1.40 16.48 -10.41
C SER A 31 1.21 17.08 -11.82
N ALA A 32 2.03 18.09 -12.17
CA ALA A 32 1.96 18.72 -13.49
C ALA A 32 2.15 17.71 -14.64
N ASP A 33 3.09 16.77 -14.47
CA ASP A 33 3.37 15.72 -15.46
C ASP A 33 2.17 14.77 -15.63
N ASP A 34 1.47 14.44 -14.55
CA ASP A 34 0.28 13.59 -14.62
C ASP A 34 -0.80 14.22 -15.52
N PHE A 35 -1.01 15.54 -15.42
CA PHE A 35 -1.96 16.24 -16.29
C PHE A 35 -1.56 16.19 -17.77
N TYR A 36 -0.26 16.20 -18.08
CA TYR A 36 0.24 16.01 -19.44
C TYR A 36 -0.18 14.63 -19.98
N PHE A 37 0.09 13.54 -19.25
CA PHE A 37 -0.28 12.18 -19.68
C PHE A 37 -1.79 11.96 -19.73
N ILE A 38 -2.56 12.57 -18.82
CA ILE A 38 -4.03 12.58 -18.87
C ILE A 38 -4.53 13.28 -20.15
N GLY A 39 -3.89 14.39 -20.54
CA GLY A 39 -4.19 15.10 -21.78
C GLY A 39 -3.89 14.23 -23.01
N GLU A 40 -2.72 13.61 -23.04
CA GLU A 40 -2.29 12.76 -24.16
C GLU A 40 -3.14 11.49 -24.30
N LEU A 41 -3.73 10.96 -23.21
CA LEU A 41 -4.67 9.83 -23.27
C LEU A 41 -5.93 10.12 -24.12
N LYS A 42 -6.19 11.39 -24.47
CA LYS A 42 -7.28 11.77 -25.37
C LYS A 42 -6.94 11.57 -26.84
N THR A 43 -5.66 11.58 -27.20
CA THR A 43 -5.19 11.58 -28.60
C THR A 43 -4.32 10.38 -28.93
N LYS A 44 -3.70 9.76 -27.93
CA LYS A 44 -2.84 8.58 -28.06
C LYS A 44 -3.48 7.36 -27.39
N SER A 45 -3.15 6.18 -27.91
CA SER A 45 -3.53 4.91 -27.30
C SER A 45 -2.78 4.66 -25.98
N PHE A 46 -3.34 3.79 -25.15
CA PHE A 46 -2.70 3.36 -23.90
C PHE A 46 -1.31 2.76 -24.15
N SER A 47 -1.16 1.95 -25.21
CA SER A 47 0.11 1.29 -25.54
C SER A 47 1.19 2.30 -25.94
N GLU A 48 0.84 3.30 -26.75
CA GLU A 48 1.79 4.34 -27.18
C GLU A 48 2.29 5.16 -25.99
N LEU A 49 1.39 5.55 -25.09
CA LEU A 49 1.77 6.29 -23.90
C LEU A 49 2.58 5.43 -22.94
N TYR A 50 2.20 4.17 -22.79
CA TYR A 50 2.94 3.21 -22.00
C TYR A 50 4.38 3.04 -22.51
N GLN A 51 4.57 2.90 -23.83
CA GLN A 51 5.89 2.85 -24.45
C GLN A 51 6.66 4.17 -24.28
N GLN A 52 6.00 5.31 -24.42
CA GLN A 52 6.61 6.62 -24.18
C GLN A 52 7.11 6.73 -22.74
N LEU A 53 6.26 6.39 -21.77
CA LEU A 53 6.60 6.37 -20.35
C LEU A 53 7.77 5.42 -20.07
N TYR A 54 7.71 4.18 -20.55
CA TYR A 54 8.73 3.16 -20.28
C TYR A 54 10.07 3.43 -20.97
N TYR A 55 10.06 3.71 -22.27
CA TYR A 55 11.29 3.82 -23.06
C TYR A 55 11.86 5.23 -23.12
N LYS A 56 11.05 6.28 -22.90
CA LYS A 56 11.48 7.69 -23.06
C LYS A 56 11.50 8.50 -21.77
N TRP A 57 10.78 8.08 -20.72
CA TRP A 57 10.78 8.80 -19.44
C TRP A 57 11.48 8.01 -18.34
N HIS A 58 10.98 6.84 -17.98
CA HIS A 58 11.62 5.95 -17.03
C HIS A 58 11.17 4.49 -17.21
N GLY A 59 12.13 3.55 -17.15
CA GLY A 59 11.92 2.10 -17.35
C GLY A 59 11.12 1.38 -16.27
N ARG A 60 10.29 2.10 -15.50
CA ARG A 60 9.43 1.53 -14.48
C ARG A 60 8.16 1.00 -15.13
N TRP A 61 8.18 -0.26 -15.58
CA TRP A 61 7.03 -0.89 -16.24
C TRP A 61 5.75 -0.66 -15.46
N THR A 62 5.69 -1.16 -14.23
CA THR A 62 4.38 -1.28 -13.61
C THR A 62 3.85 0.02 -13.08
N SER A 63 4.69 0.85 -12.47
CA SER A 63 4.23 2.15 -12.01
C SER A 63 3.57 2.91 -13.16
N ASN A 64 4.15 2.83 -14.38
CA ASN A 64 3.57 3.40 -15.59
C ASN A 64 2.24 2.74 -15.99
N PHE A 65 2.17 1.41 -15.96
CA PHE A 65 0.95 0.69 -16.29
C PHE A 65 -0.21 1.03 -15.34
N VAL A 66 0.04 0.97 -14.03
CA VAL A 66 -0.95 1.28 -12.99
C VAL A 66 -1.33 2.76 -13.02
N GLN A 67 -0.37 3.66 -13.24
CA GLN A 67 -0.61 5.10 -13.39
C GLN A 67 -1.52 5.38 -14.59
N LEU A 68 -1.20 4.87 -15.79
CA LEU A 68 -2.06 5.02 -16.96
C LEU A 68 -3.44 4.37 -16.77
N LEU A 69 -3.51 3.21 -16.13
CA LEU A 69 -4.77 2.54 -15.82
C LEU A 69 -5.62 3.40 -14.88
N SER A 70 -4.99 3.98 -13.86
CA SER A 70 -5.64 4.88 -12.92
C SER A 70 -6.14 6.16 -13.58
N PHE A 71 -5.37 6.76 -14.49
CA PHE A 71 -5.78 7.92 -15.27
C PHE A 71 -6.98 7.62 -16.16
N ARG A 72 -7.00 6.44 -16.77
CA ARG A 72 -8.06 6.05 -17.70
C ARG A 72 -9.37 5.69 -16.98
N PHE A 73 -9.30 4.94 -15.89
CA PHE A 73 -10.49 4.32 -15.28
C PHE A 73 -10.84 4.86 -13.90
N ILE A 74 -9.86 5.08 -13.03
CA ILE A 74 -10.10 5.45 -11.63
C ILE A 74 -10.32 6.96 -11.50
N LYS A 75 -9.56 7.76 -12.27
CA LYS A 75 -9.57 9.24 -12.30
C LYS A 75 -9.45 9.89 -10.91
N SER A 76 -9.01 9.14 -9.90
CA SER A 76 -9.00 9.55 -8.51
C SER A 76 -7.82 8.90 -7.78
N LEU A 77 -6.83 9.73 -7.41
CA LEU A 77 -5.72 9.30 -6.57
C LEU A 77 -6.17 8.86 -5.19
N PHE A 78 -7.30 9.40 -4.69
CA PHE A 78 -7.88 9.00 -3.42
C PHE A 78 -8.15 7.49 -3.37
N VAL A 79 -8.84 6.96 -4.39
CA VAL A 79 -9.18 5.53 -4.44
C VAL A 79 -7.92 4.67 -4.56
N LEU A 80 -6.96 5.07 -5.40
CA LEU A 80 -5.69 4.35 -5.56
C LEU A 80 -4.89 4.32 -4.25
N ASN A 81 -4.86 5.43 -3.51
CA ASN A 81 -4.22 5.51 -2.20
C ASN A 81 -4.89 4.59 -1.19
N LEU A 82 -6.22 4.59 -1.10
CA LEU A 82 -6.95 3.70 -0.20
C LEU A 82 -6.70 2.22 -0.51
N ILE A 83 -6.70 1.84 -1.79
CA ILE A 83 -6.37 0.47 -2.22
C ILE A 83 -4.96 0.10 -1.78
N SER A 84 -3.99 0.99 -1.99
CA SER A 84 -2.59 0.74 -1.65
C SER A 84 -2.39 0.59 -0.13
N PHE A 85 -3.06 1.42 0.67
CA PHE A 85 -3.06 1.29 2.13
C PHE A 85 -3.74 0.01 2.61
N ALA A 86 -4.84 -0.39 1.97
CA ALA A 86 -5.52 -1.65 2.28
C ALA A 86 -4.62 -2.86 1.96
N ILE A 87 -3.96 -2.87 0.80
CA ILE A 87 -2.99 -3.92 0.42
C ILE A 87 -1.85 -3.99 1.43
N LEU A 88 -1.28 -2.84 1.81
CA LEU A 88 -0.21 -2.79 2.80
C LEU A 88 -0.67 -3.31 4.17
N PHE A 89 -1.84 -2.88 4.66
CA PHE A 89 -2.41 -3.38 5.91
C PHE A 89 -2.62 -4.91 5.87
N LEU A 90 -3.20 -5.43 4.79
CA LEU A 90 -3.42 -6.86 4.60
C LEU A 90 -2.10 -7.65 4.58
N SER A 91 -1.04 -7.08 4.03
CA SER A 91 0.28 -7.70 4.02
C SER A 91 0.88 -7.81 5.43
N PHE A 92 0.80 -6.74 6.24
CA PHE A 92 1.21 -6.76 7.65
C PHE A 92 0.39 -7.75 8.46
N TRP A 93 -0.93 -7.75 8.27
CA TRP A 93 -1.83 -8.70 8.93
C TRP A 93 -1.48 -10.14 8.58
N SER A 94 -1.28 -10.43 7.29
CA SER A 94 -0.95 -11.76 6.81
C SER A 94 0.37 -12.22 7.41
N PHE A 95 1.39 -11.36 7.40
CA PHE A 95 2.71 -11.64 7.95
C PHE A 95 2.67 -11.88 9.46
N LEU A 96 1.99 -11.00 10.22
CA LEU A 96 1.83 -11.15 11.66
C LEU A 96 1.15 -12.47 12.02
N LYS A 97 0.05 -12.82 11.32
CA LYS A 97 -0.66 -14.08 11.56
C LYS A 97 0.28 -15.28 11.37
N THR A 98 1.11 -15.25 10.33
CA THR A 98 2.06 -16.33 10.06
C THR A 98 3.14 -16.43 11.14
N ILE A 99 3.72 -15.31 11.56
CA ILE A 99 4.70 -15.28 12.66
C ILE A 99 4.08 -15.85 13.95
N LEU A 100 2.87 -15.43 14.30
CA LEU A 100 2.21 -15.90 15.53
C LEU A 100 2.01 -17.41 15.54
N VAL A 101 1.63 -18.00 14.40
CA VAL A 101 1.53 -19.46 14.25
C VAL A 101 2.89 -20.11 14.42
N GLN A 102 3.93 -19.59 13.75
CA GLN A 102 5.28 -20.14 13.79
C GLN A 102 5.88 -20.13 15.20
N PHE A 103 5.66 -19.05 15.96
CA PHE A 103 6.14 -18.91 17.33
C PHE A 103 5.13 -19.39 18.38
N LYS A 104 4.07 -20.10 17.99
CA LYS A 104 3.02 -20.64 18.88
C LYS A 104 2.48 -19.60 19.86
N THR A 105 2.35 -18.36 19.40
CA THR A 105 1.90 -17.23 20.19
C THR A 105 0.42 -16.96 19.89
N GLU A 106 -0.39 -16.90 20.94
CA GLU A 106 -1.81 -16.64 20.81
C GLU A 106 -2.13 -15.17 21.02
N LEU A 107 -2.68 -14.53 19.99
CA LEU A 107 -3.29 -13.20 20.08
C LEU A 107 -4.72 -13.27 19.57
N SER A 108 -5.63 -12.57 20.26
CA SER A 108 -7.00 -12.41 19.76
C SER A 108 -6.99 -11.71 18.40
N LYS A 109 -7.99 -11.99 17.55
CA LYS A 109 -8.11 -11.35 16.23
C LYS A 109 -8.10 -9.82 16.31
N SER A 110 -8.72 -9.25 17.35
CA SER A 110 -8.72 -7.80 17.59
C SER A 110 -7.32 -7.26 17.87
N MET A 111 -6.51 -7.98 18.65
CA MET A 111 -5.11 -7.59 18.91
C MET A 111 -4.25 -7.70 17.66
N GLN A 112 -4.49 -8.71 16.81
CA GLN A 112 -3.83 -8.82 15.51
C GLN A 112 -4.16 -7.60 14.63
N LEU A 113 -5.39 -7.07 14.69
CA LEU A 113 -5.81 -5.90 13.87
C LEU A 113 -5.05 -4.67 14.32
N ILE A 114 -5.05 -4.45 15.64
CA ILE A 114 -4.37 -3.32 16.26
C ILE A 114 -2.87 -3.38 15.96
N PHE A 115 -2.21 -4.52 16.17
CA PHE A 115 -0.77 -4.63 15.91
C PHE A 115 -0.41 -4.50 14.43
N SER A 116 -1.26 -4.99 13.51
CA SER A 116 -1.03 -4.78 12.07
C SER A 116 -1.07 -3.29 11.71
N GLY A 117 -2.05 -2.56 12.27
CA GLY A 117 -2.14 -1.11 12.11
C GLY A 117 -0.96 -0.37 12.74
N VAL A 118 -0.52 -0.80 13.93
CA VAL A 118 0.66 -0.24 14.61
C VAL A 118 1.94 -0.49 13.80
N PHE A 119 2.14 -1.68 13.25
CA PHE A 119 3.30 -1.95 12.39
C PHE A 119 3.29 -1.11 11.13
N MET A 120 2.13 -0.95 10.49
CA MET A 120 1.99 -0.05 9.35
C MET A 120 2.29 1.42 9.73
N MET A 121 1.81 1.86 10.89
CA MET A 121 2.08 3.20 11.43
C MET A 121 3.58 3.41 11.71
N ILE A 122 4.23 2.46 12.37
CA ILE A 122 5.68 2.50 12.64
C ILE A 122 6.45 2.51 11.32
N PHE A 123 6.12 1.62 10.40
CA PHE A 123 6.73 1.57 9.07
C PHE A 123 6.64 2.94 8.37
N PHE A 124 5.45 3.55 8.40
CA PHE A 124 5.22 4.85 7.77
C PHE A 124 6.04 5.99 8.39
N PHE A 125 6.10 6.09 9.72
CA PHE A 125 6.81 7.17 10.40
C PHE A 125 8.31 6.92 10.59
N CYS A 126 8.79 5.68 10.56
CA CYS A 126 10.20 5.35 10.74
C CYS A 126 10.97 5.24 9.41
N CYS A 127 10.31 4.87 8.30
CA CYS A 127 10.99 4.76 7.00
C CYS A 127 11.14 6.09 6.27
N VAL A 128 10.54 7.17 6.77
CA VAL A 128 10.41 8.39 5.99
C VAL A 128 10.60 9.63 6.87
N GLU A 129 11.59 10.46 6.54
CA GLU A 129 11.71 11.82 7.09
C GLU A 129 10.38 12.57 6.82
N PRO A 130 9.82 13.36 7.75
CA PRO A 130 8.48 13.95 7.61
C PRO A 130 8.22 14.69 6.29
N SER A 131 9.25 15.34 5.74
CA SER A 131 9.25 16.00 4.44
C SER A 131 9.07 15.03 3.27
N SER A 132 9.72 13.87 3.36
CA SER A 132 9.61 12.77 2.41
C SER A 132 8.29 12.02 2.57
N THR A 133 7.70 11.97 3.77
CA THR A 133 6.44 11.25 4.06
C THR A 133 5.29 11.76 3.19
N TRP A 134 5.29 13.07 2.95
CA TRP A 134 4.37 13.71 2.02
C TRP A 134 4.63 13.32 0.57
N PHE A 135 5.90 13.22 0.18
CA PHE A 135 6.29 12.83 -1.18
C PHE A 135 5.81 11.42 -1.53
N TRP A 136 6.09 10.40 -0.70
CA TRP A 136 5.68 9.01 -0.99
C TRP A 136 4.16 8.83 -0.99
N HIS A 137 3.46 9.58 -0.14
CA HIS A 137 2.01 9.59 -0.07
C HIS A 137 1.37 10.24 -1.32
N THR A 138 2.00 11.27 -1.88
CA THR A 138 1.40 12.09 -2.95
C THR A 138 1.86 11.71 -4.35
N SER A 139 3.13 11.35 -4.54
CA SER A 139 3.71 11.13 -5.86
C SER A 139 3.62 9.68 -6.34
N SER A 140 3.67 8.68 -5.45
CA SER A 140 3.80 7.28 -5.88
C SER A 140 3.50 6.27 -4.77
N VAL A 141 2.26 6.21 -4.31
CA VAL A 141 1.78 5.21 -3.34
C VAL A 141 2.04 3.76 -3.78
N VAL A 142 2.22 3.54 -5.09
CA VAL A 142 2.56 2.24 -5.69
C VAL A 142 3.91 1.69 -5.22
N TYR A 143 4.84 2.52 -4.72
CA TYR A 143 6.08 2.03 -4.10
C TYR A 143 5.80 1.16 -2.86
N LEU A 144 4.65 1.35 -2.20
CA LEU A 144 4.25 0.51 -1.07
C LEU A 144 3.91 -0.92 -1.50
N TRP A 145 3.67 -1.17 -2.79
CA TRP A 145 3.30 -2.49 -3.29
C TRP A 145 4.47 -3.46 -3.27
N SER A 146 5.71 -3.01 -3.49
CA SER A 146 6.90 -3.87 -3.37
C SER A 146 7.14 -4.32 -1.93
N ILE A 147 6.90 -3.44 -0.95
CA ILE A 147 6.93 -3.77 0.48
C ILE A 147 5.82 -4.77 0.81
N ALA A 148 4.61 -4.54 0.31
CA ALA A 148 3.51 -5.49 0.49
C ALA A 148 3.83 -6.86 -0.13
N ALA A 149 4.46 -6.88 -1.32
CA ALA A 149 4.90 -8.09 -1.99
C ALA A 149 5.91 -8.86 -1.13
N LEU A 150 6.92 -8.18 -0.58
CA LEU A 150 7.90 -8.78 0.32
C LEU A 150 7.24 -9.39 1.56
N LEU A 151 6.32 -8.66 2.19
CA LEU A 151 5.59 -9.15 3.38
C LEU A 151 4.68 -10.34 3.04
N PHE A 152 4.02 -10.34 1.88
CA PHE A 152 3.24 -11.48 1.41
C PHE A 152 4.15 -12.68 1.09
N ALA A 153 5.30 -12.45 0.44
CA ALA A 153 6.26 -13.50 0.13
C ALA A 153 6.76 -14.18 1.41
N PHE A 154 7.17 -13.41 2.43
CA PHE A 154 7.54 -13.96 3.73
C PHE A 154 6.36 -14.67 4.41
N SER A 155 5.16 -14.10 4.38
CA SER A 155 3.97 -14.73 4.94
C SER A 155 3.66 -16.07 4.26
N ILE A 156 3.89 -16.21 2.97
CA ILE A 156 3.68 -17.44 2.22
C ILE A 156 4.78 -18.45 2.52
N PHE A 157 6.05 -18.01 2.59
CA PHE A 157 7.21 -18.86 2.83
C PHE A 157 7.11 -19.67 4.12
N PHE A 158 6.52 -19.09 5.17
CA PHE A 158 6.37 -19.74 6.47
C PHE A 158 5.01 -20.47 6.65
N LYS A 159 4.14 -20.51 5.64
CA LYS A 159 2.85 -21.23 5.73
C LYS A 159 2.98 -22.66 5.21
N GLU A 160 2.50 -23.62 5.99
CA GLU A 160 2.35 -25.01 5.55
C GLU A 160 1.25 -25.17 4.50
N ASN A 161 0.17 -24.38 4.60
CA ASN A 161 -0.97 -24.42 3.67
C ASN A 161 -1.27 -23.02 3.12
N ILE A 162 -1.08 -22.86 1.81
CA ILE A 162 -1.21 -21.57 1.13
C ILE A 162 -2.50 -21.55 0.31
N SER A 163 -3.42 -20.64 0.65
CA SER A 163 -4.63 -20.44 -0.16
C SER A 163 -4.34 -19.63 -1.44
N ILE A 164 -5.16 -19.84 -2.48
CA ILE A 164 -5.09 -19.11 -3.76
C ILE A 164 -5.12 -17.59 -3.58
N LEU A 165 -5.87 -17.10 -2.57
CA LEU A 165 -5.93 -15.67 -2.26
C LEU A 165 -4.56 -15.10 -1.88
N ASN A 166 -3.70 -15.86 -1.19
CA ASN A 166 -2.34 -15.36 -0.87
C ASN A 166 -1.51 -15.20 -2.14
N TYR A 167 -1.60 -16.14 -3.09
CA TYR A 167 -0.93 -16.03 -4.38
C TYR A 167 -1.45 -14.86 -5.21
N LEU A 168 -2.76 -14.62 -5.21
CA LEU A 168 -3.34 -13.45 -5.87
C LEU A 168 -2.86 -12.14 -5.25
N LEU A 169 -2.86 -12.04 -3.91
CA LEU A 169 -2.37 -10.85 -3.20
C LEU A 169 -0.88 -10.61 -3.44
N LEU A 170 -0.07 -11.68 -3.43
CA LEU A 170 1.34 -11.60 -3.79
C LEU A 170 1.49 -11.13 -5.23
N ALA A 171 0.81 -11.77 -6.19
CA ALA A 171 0.89 -11.41 -7.60
C ALA A 171 0.50 -9.95 -7.82
N ILE A 172 -0.61 -9.49 -7.23
CA ILE A 172 -1.07 -8.09 -7.30
C ILE A 172 -0.02 -7.14 -6.72
N SER A 173 0.59 -7.49 -5.60
CA SER A 173 1.62 -6.65 -4.97
C SER A 173 2.93 -6.65 -5.77
N CYS A 174 3.28 -7.79 -6.38
CA CYS A 174 4.39 -7.95 -7.31
C CYS A 174 4.12 -7.36 -8.68
N ILE A 175 2.92 -6.82 -8.94
CA ILE A 175 2.70 -6.08 -10.17
C ILE A 175 3.80 -5.01 -10.22
N TYR A 176 4.18 -4.34 -9.11
CA TYR A 176 5.21 -3.28 -9.05
C TYR A 176 6.55 -3.59 -9.74
#